data_AF-A0A2C8Y5N0-F1
#
_entry.id   AF-A0A2C8Y5N0-F1
#
_cell.length_a   1.000
_cell.length_b   1.000
_cell.length_c   1.000
_cell.angle_alpha   90.00
_cell.angle_beta   90.00
_cell.angle_gamma   90.00
#
_symmetry.space_group_name_H-M   'P 1'
#
loop_
_entity.id
_entity.type
_entity.pdbx_description
1 polymer ?
#
loop_
_entity_poly.entity_id
_entity_poly.type
_entity_poly.pdbx_seq_one_letter_code
_entity_poly.pdbx_strand_id
1 'polypeptide(L)'
;MKMRNINLALFSLLLVSLISFPILCVDRYLSHPDYPWQLVPFGADSLSQTYKSQYLVLGPQALMTHLADSSKSTAMVLIDGWGVPYDEKMLEDDFGIMRGTNATFAMHKRLLGHTSYAENVEYRAGFSEGVLIANGDSAACAKVESEQGVHFKQTVCCENCNDAQTVAMLDSLIADTTWNKIGWTAYSTREGGREKLHSLLRGLFDVASKHPETQFVIQGTHRPILGLPETRRKYLAPWVPAVVFH
;
A
#
# COMPACT_ATOMS: atom_id res chain seq x y z
N MET A 1 37.78 35.79 41.70
CA MET A 1 36.98 35.10 40.67
C MET A 1 37.13 35.88 39.35
N LYS A 2 38.01 35.43 38.44
CA LYS A 2 38.18 36.05 37.11
C LYS A 2 37.15 35.41 36.17
N MET A 3 36.10 36.15 35.82
CA MET A 3 35.22 35.71 34.73
C MET A 3 36.02 35.72 33.43
N ARG A 4 36.14 34.54 32.82
CA ARG A 4 36.78 34.33 31.52
C ARG A 4 35.93 35.08 30.51
N ASN A 5 36.50 36.07 29.83
CA ASN A 5 35.86 36.74 28.70
C ASN A 5 35.54 35.68 27.65
N ILE A 6 34.30 35.19 27.67
CA ILE A 6 33.75 34.37 26.61
C ILE A 6 33.76 35.28 25.40
N ASN A 7 34.52 34.89 24.39
CA ASN A 7 34.71 35.65 23.17
C ASN A 7 33.33 35.80 22.53
N LEU A 8 32.71 36.98 22.68
CA LEU A 8 31.33 37.24 22.23
C LEU A 8 31.16 36.85 20.76
N ALA A 9 32.22 37.03 19.96
CA ALA A 9 32.27 36.62 18.57
C ALA A 9 32.02 35.11 18.37
N LEU A 10 32.62 34.25 19.19
CA LEU A 10 32.43 32.79 19.11
C LEU A 10 31.03 32.39 19.57
N PHE A 11 30.49 33.06 20.59
CA PHE A 11 29.13 32.78 21.07
C PHE A 11 28.08 33.20 20.03
N SER A 12 28.26 34.36 19.39
CA SER A 12 27.40 34.82 18.30
C SER A 12 27.47 33.89 17.08
N LEU A 13 28.66 33.39 16.72
CA LEU A 13 28.81 32.42 15.63
C LEU A 13 28.12 31.08 15.91
N LEU A 14 28.20 30.59 17.16
CA LEU A 14 27.50 29.38 17.58
C LEU A 14 25.98 29.56 17.57
N LEU A 15 25.49 30.74 17.98
CA LEU A 15 24.05 31.02 17.97
C LEU A 15 23.51 31.08 16.54
N VAL A 16 24.24 31.74 15.63
CA VAL A 16 23.90 31.79 14.21
C VAL A 16 23.91 30.40 13.61
N SER A 17 24.90 29.54 13.90
CA SER A 17 24.90 28.17 13.37
C SER A 17 23.76 27.33 13.93
N LEU A 18 23.44 27.43 15.23
CA LEU A 18 22.32 26.71 15.85
C LEU A 18 20.94 27.16 15.35
N ILE A 19 20.78 28.41 14.93
CA ILE A 19 19.53 28.92 14.34
C ILE A 19 19.46 28.59 12.84
N SER A 20 20.59 28.66 12.13
CA SER A 20 20.64 28.42 10.67
C SER A 20 20.51 26.95 10.31
N PHE A 21 21.04 26.05 11.14
CA PHE A 21 21.04 24.61 10.86
C PHE A 21 19.61 24.01 10.77
N PRO A 22 18.68 24.29 11.71
CA PRO A 22 17.30 23.83 11.55
C PRO A 22 16.59 24.53 10.38
N ILE A 23 16.90 25.79 10.05
CA ILE A 23 16.29 26.47 8.89
C ILE A 23 16.74 25.81 7.57
N LEU A 24 18.03 25.50 7.43
CA LEU A 24 18.57 24.81 6.24
C LEU A 24 18.16 23.33 6.17
N CYS A 25 17.97 22.66 7.31
CA CYS A 25 17.44 21.29 7.35
C CYS A 25 15.92 21.23 7.09
N VAL A 26 15.16 22.23 7.55
CA VAL A 26 13.73 22.36 7.23
C VAL A 26 13.55 22.67 5.74
N ASP A 27 14.43 23.50 5.16
CA ASP A 27 14.38 23.77 3.72
C ASP A 27 14.71 22.50 2.92
N ARG A 28 15.65 21.63 3.34
CA ARG A 28 15.86 20.31 2.70
C ARG A 28 14.70 19.32 2.85
N TYR A 29 13.95 19.39 3.94
CA TYR A 29 12.73 18.60 4.15
C TYR A 29 11.54 19.14 3.33
N LEU A 30 11.52 20.43 3.03
CA LEU A 30 10.49 21.10 2.23
C LEU A 30 10.85 21.21 0.73
N SER A 31 12.13 21.02 0.36
CA SER A 31 12.65 21.20 -1.00
C SER A 31 12.95 19.89 -1.75
N HIS A 32 12.50 18.74 -1.26
CA HIS A 32 12.28 17.60 -2.14
C HIS A 32 10.94 17.80 -2.85
N PRO A 33 10.92 18.15 -4.15
CA PRO A 33 9.69 18.33 -4.89
C PRO A 33 9.19 16.95 -5.34
N ASP A 34 8.94 16.04 -4.40
CA ASP A 34 8.16 14.83 -4.64
C ASP A 34 6.68 15.22 -4.66
N TYR A 35 6.24 15.96 -5.69
CA TYR A 35 4.83 16.32 -5.86
C TYR A 35 4.14 15.40 -6.89
N PRO A 36 2.89 14.94 -6.62
CA PRO A 36 1.74 15.69 -7.12
C PRO A 36 0.40 15.48 -6.36
N TRP A 37 0.37 15.34 -5.03
CA TRP A 37 -0.92 15.30 -4.30
C TRP A 37 -1.39 16.69 -3.82
N GLN A 38 -0.51 17.70 -3.77
CA GLN A 38 -0.91 19.07 -3.41
C GLN A 38 -1.54 19.89 -4.56
N LEU A 39 -1.59 19.32 -5.77
CA LEU A 39 -2.34 19.92 -6.89
C LEU A 39 -3.78 19.42 -6.98
N VAL A 40 -4.22 18.60 -6.01
CA VAL A 40 -5.59 18.15 -5.96
C VAL A 40 -6.41 19.27 -5.30
N PRO A 41 -7.49 19.77 -5.92
CA PRO A 41 -8.24 20.90 -5.37
C PRO A 41 -8.68 20.66 -3.93
N PHE A 42 -8.65 21.72 -3.11
CA PHE A 42 -9.16 21.73 -1.73
C PHE A 42 -10.53 21.03 -1.67
N GLY A 43 -10.65 19.97 -0.86
CA GLY A 43 -11.85 19.13 -0.75
C GLY A 43 -11.71 17.71 -1.33
N ALA A 44 -10.69 17.45 -2.15
CA ALA A 44 -10.49 16.13 -2.76
C ALA A 44 -9.95 15.03 -1.81
N ASP A 45 -9.54 15.42 -0.59
CA ASP A 45 -9.19 14.49 0.48
C ASP A 45 -10.41 13.92 1.21
N SER A 46 -11.63 14.33 0.83
CA SER A 46 -12.88 13.92 1.46
C SER A 46 -13.59 12.86 0.63
N LEU A 47 -13.76 11.67 1.18
CA LEU A 47 -14.73 10.71 0.68
C LEU A 47 -16.14 11.35 0.68
N SER A 48 -16.91 11.06 -0.37
CA SER A 48 -18.33 11.42 -0.43
C SER A 48 -19.10 10.79 0.74
N GLN A 49 -20.26 11.35 1.08
CA GLN A 49 -21.14 10.74 2.07
C GLN A 49 -21.64 9.37 1.60
N THR A 50 -21.79 9.17 0.29
CA THR A 50 -22.15 7.86 -0.27
C THR A 50 -21.12 6.81 0.13
N TYR A 51 -19.82 7.05 -0.11
CA TYR A 51 -18.76 6.12 0.30
C TYR A 51 -18.80 5.83 1.80
N LYS A 52 -18.95 6.86 2.63
CA LYS A 52 -19.01 6.73 4.09
C LYS A 52 -20.21 5.93 4.58
N SER A 53 -21.32 5.99 3.85
CA SER A 53 -22.56 5.27 4.19
C SER A 53 -22.58 3.81 3.72
N GLN A 54 -21.82 3.49 2.67
CA GLN A 54 -21.82 2.16 2.04
C GLN A 54 -20.65 1.28 2.46
N TYR A 55 -19.51 1.88 2.82
CA TYR A 55 -18.27 1.16 3.07
C TYR A 55 -17.67 1.51 4.43
N LEU A 56 -16.91 0.58 4.99
CA LEU A 56 -16.13 0.84 6.20
C LEU A 56 -15.02 1.86 5.89
N VAL A 57 -14.92 2.93 6.68
CA VAL A 57 -13.88 3.95 6.48
C VAL A 57 -12.81 3.81 7.55
N LEU A 58 -11.57 3.58 7.11
CA LEU A 58 -10.43 3.30 7.97
C LEU A 58 -9.41 4.43 7.94
N GLY A 59 -8.80 4.67 9.10
CA GLY A 59 -7.72 5.62 9.30
C GLY A 59 -6.40 5.17 8.65
N PRO A 60 -5.30 5.91 8.86
CA PRO A 60 -4.01 5.62 8.23
C PRO A 60 -3.21 4.47 8.86
N GLN A 61 -3.75 3.81 9.88
CA GLN A 61 -3.10 2.66 10.52
C GLN A 61 -3.17 1.44 9.60
N ALA A 62 -2.20 0.51 9.73
CA ALA A 62 -2.18 -0.72 8.94
C ALA A 62 -3.54 -1.44 9.00
N LEU A 63 -4.02 -1.89 7.85
CA LEU A 63 -5.35 -2.49 7.68
C LEU A 63 -5.54 -3.69 8.62
N MET A 64 -4.47 -4.49 8.76
CA MET A 64 -4.43 -5.63 9.67
C MET A 64 -4.67 -5.26 11.13
N THR A 65 -4.37 -4.04 11.58
CA THR A 65 -4.66 -3.61 12.95
C THR A 65 -6.17 -3.51 13.22
N HIS A 66 -6.96 -3.30 12.16
CA HIS A 66 -8.41 -3.14 12.27
C HIS A 66 -9.17 -4.44 12.00
N LEU A 67 -8.66 -5.28 11.10
CA LEU A 67 -9.43 -6.39 10.53
C LEU A 67 -8.75 -7.76 10.68
N ALA A 68 -7.60 -7.86 11.35
CA ALA A 68 -6.95 -9.16 11.55
C ALA A 68 -7.82 -10.11 12.37
N ASP A 69 -8.07 -11.29 11.82
CA ASP A 69 -8.45 -12.46 12.60
C ASP A 69 -7.18 -13.27 12.89
N SER A 70 -6.69 -13.19 14.13
CA SER A 70 -5.47 -13.91 14.53
C SER A 70 -5.63 -15.43 14.54
N SER A 71 -6.85 -15.95 14.44
CA SER A 71 -7.11 -17.39 14.38
C SER A 71 -6.94 -18.00 12.99
N LYS A 72 -6.84 -17.17 11.94
CA LYS A 72 -6.70 -17.60 10.55
C LYS A 72 -5.31 -17.32 9.98
N SER A 73 -4.90 -18.14 9.02
CA SER A 73 -3.85 -17.75 8.07
C SER A 73 -4.27 -16.50 7.32
N THR A 74 -3.32 -15.70 6.85
CA THR A 74 -3.63 -14.49 6.07
C THR A 74 -2.85 -14.46 4.77
N ALA A 75 -3.59 -14.25 3.68
CA ALA A 75 -3.04 -13.87 2.38
C ALA A 75 -3.33 -12.38 2.15
N MET A 76 -2.30 -11.55 2.06
CA MET A 76 -2.43 -10.13 1.80
C MET A 76 -1.87 -9.77 0.43
N VAL A 77 -2.72 -9.17 -0.40
CA VAL A 77 -2.41 -8.76 -1.76
C VAL A 77 -2.55 -7.25 -1.89
N LEU A 78 -1.43 -6.59 -2.21
CA LEU A 78 -1.37 -5.17 -2.53
C LEU A 78 -1.46 -4.98 -4.04
N ILE A 79 -2.39 -4.16 -4.53
CA ILE A 79 -2.59 -3.89 -5.96
C ILE A 79 -2.07 -2.49 -6.30
N ASP A 80 -0.99 -2.42 -7.08
CA ASP A 80 -0.35 -1.17 -7.50
C ASP A 80 -1.26 -0.35 -8.40
N GLY A 81 -1.58 0.87 -7.99
CA GLY A 81 -2.41 1.76 -8.80
C GLY A 81 -3.91 1.49 -8.69
N TRP A 82 -4.39 0.68 -7.75
CA TRP A 82 -5.81 0.61 -7.44
C TRP A 82 -6.19 1.69 -6.40
N GLY A 83 -6.82 2.76 -6.86
CA GLY A 83 -7.29 3.87 -5.99
C GLY A 83 -8.81 3.98 -5.98
N VAL A 84 -9.35 4.82 -5.09
CA VAL A 84 -10.80 5.08 -5.04
C VAL A 84 -11.20 6.04 -6.17
N PRO A 85 -12.07 5.64 -7.12
CA PRO A 85 -12.52 6.52 -8.18
C PRO A 85 -13.48 7.62 -7.68
N TYR A 86 -13.60 8.73 -8.40
CA TYR A 86 -14.65 9.73 -8.17
C TYR A 86 -16.02 9.21 -8.60
N ASP A 87 -16.06 8.43 -9.68
CA ASP A 87 -17.27 7.76 -10.14
C ASP A 87 -17.51 6.52 -9.28
N GLU A 88 -18.50 6.62 -8.39
CA GLU A 88 -18.87 5.58 -7.43
C GLU A 88 -19.27 4.28 -8.14
N LYS A 89 -19.84 4.36 -9.35
CA LYS A 89 -20.19 3.19 -10.15
C LYS A 89 -18.95 2.40 -10.55
N MET A 90 -17.82 3.05 -10.80
CA MET A 90 -16.57 2.35 -11.10
C MET A 90 -16.14 1.48 -9.92
N LEU A 91 -16.23 1.99 -8.68
CA LEU A 91 -15.88 1.18 -7.52
C LEU A 91 -16.91 0.09 -7.26
N GLU A 92 -18.19 0.38 -7.51
CA GLU A 92 -19.25 -0.62 -7.41
C GLU A 92 -19.01 -1.78 -8.37
N ASP A 93 -18.59 -1.52 -9.62
CA ASP A 93 -18.24 -2.56 -10.58
C ASP A 93 -17.03 -3.38 -10.08
N ASP A 94 -15.99 -2.72 -9.55
CA ASP A 94 -14.78 -3.37 -9.04
C ASP A 94 -15.12 -4.31 -7.86
N PHE A 95 -15.92 -3.85 -6.90
CA PHE A 95 -16.41 -4.66 -5.79
C PHE A 95 -17.47 -5.67 -6.20
N GLY A 96 -18.22 -5.39 -7.27
CA GLY A 96 -19.23 -6.26 -7.86
C GLY A 96 -18.68 -7.62 -8.27
N ILE A 97 -17.41 -7.67 -8.68
CA ILE A 97 -16.68 -8.91 -9.00
C ILE A 97 -16.61 -9.85 -7.79
N MET A 98 -16.54 -9.28 -6.59
CA MET A 98 -16.33 -10.00 -5.33
C MET A 98 -17.61 -10.08 -4.49
N ARG A 99 -18.77 -9.70 -5.03
CA ARG A 99 -20.06 -9.80 -4.34
C ARG A 99 -20.50 -11.26 -4.21
N GLY A 100 -21.18 -11.57 -3.11
CA GLY A 100 -21.76 -12.90 -2.86
C GLY A 100 -21.02 -13.74 -1.82
N THR A 101 -19.93 -13.24 -1.26
CA THR A 101 -19.20 -13.85 -0.14
C THR A 101 -19.31 -13.01 1.13
N ASN A 102 -18.90 -13.59 2.27
CA ASN A 102 -18.78 -12.85 3.52
C ASN A 102 -17.53 -11.95 3.48
N ALA A 103 -17.64 -10.82 2.77
CA ALA A 103 -16.56 -9.87 2.59
C ALA A 103 -16.87 -8.51 3.22
N THR A 104 -15.86 -7.89 3.82
CA THR A 104 -15.90 -6.50 4.26
C THR A 104 -15.26 -5.61 3.21
N PHE A 105 -16.03 -4.63 2.72
CA PHE A 105 -15.56 -3.62 1.77
C PHE A 105 -15.23 -2.33 2.50
N ALA A 106 -14.03 -1.80 2.28
CA ALA A 106 -13.52 -0.66 3.04
C ALA A 106 -12.77 0.37 2.17
N MET A 107 -12.78 1.62 2.63
CA MET A 107 -11.95 2.71 2.14
C MET A 107 -10.85 2.98 3.16
N HIS A 108 -9.60 2.74 2.78
CA HIS A 108 -8.44 2.95 3.65
C HIS A 108 -7.70 4.22 3.23
N LYS A 109 -7.47 5.12 4.19
CA LYS A 109 -6.64 6.32 4.00
C LYS A 109 -5.15 5.97 3.95
N ARG A 110 -4.42 6.42 2.94
CA ARG A 110 -2.95 6.38 2.91
C ARG A 110 -2.37 7.75 3.29
N LEU A 111 -1.21 7.78 3.96
CA LEU A 111 -0.49 9.04 4.17
C LEU A 111 0.39 9.39 2.98
N LEU A 112 0.98 8.39 2.33
CA LEU A 112 1.83 8.55 1.16
C LEU A 112 1.30 7.72 -0.02
N GLY A 113 1.46 8.25 -1.23
CA GLY A 113 0.88 7.71 -2.46
C GLY A 113 1.85 6.89 -3.31
N HIS A 114 2.62 5.99 -2.70
CA HIS A 114 3.55 5.10 -3.42
C HIS A 114 3.53 3.68 -2.84
N THR A 115 3.75 2.69 -3.70
CA THR A 115 3.66 1.27 -3.35
C THR A 115 4.56 0.88 -2.17
N SER A 116 5.79 1.38 -2.13
CA SER A 116 6.71 1.08 -1.03
C SER A 116 6.21 1.57 0.34
N TYR A 117 5.36 2.61 0.41
CA TYR A 117 4.74 3.00 1.68
C TYR A 117 3.68 1.98 2.11
N ALA A 118 2.84 1.53 1.18
CA ALA A 118 1.84 0.51 1.45
C ALA A 118 2.49 -0.80 1.92
N GLU A 119 3.54 -1.26 1.24
CA GLU A 119 4.30 -2.45 1.63
C GLU A 119 4.90 -2.30 3.05
N ASN A 120 5.52 -1.15 3.34
CA ASN A 120 6.09 -0.86 4.65
C ASN A 120 5.07 -0.77 5.77
N VAL A 121 3.85 -0.28 5.50
CA VAL A 121 2.81 -0.18 6.53
C VAL A 121 2.17 -1.53 6.78
N GLU A 122 1.87 -2.28 5.73
CA GLU A 122 1.07 -3.50 5.83
C GLU A 122 1.90 -4.74 6.18
N TYR A 123 3.11 -4.87 5.62
CA TYR A 123 3.90 -6.10 5.80
C TYR A 123 4.82 -6.05 7.02
N ARG A 124 5.39 -4.90 7.36
CA ARG A 124 6.57 -4.74 8.24
C ARG A 124 6.62 -5.63 9.47
N ALA A 125 5.70 -5.49 10.42
CA ALA A 125 5.72 -6.27 11.66
C ALA A 125 4.82 -7.52 11.60
N GLY A 126 3.80 -7.50 10.73
CA GLY A 126 2.79 -8.56 10.69
C GLY A 126 3.19 -9.80 9.89
N PHE A 127 4.24 -9.68 9.06
CA PHE A 127 4.63 -10.72 8.09
C PHE A 127 6.06 -11.23 8.27
N SER A 128 6.71 -10.96 9.41
CA SER A 128 8.11 -11.35 9.61
C SER A 128 8.36 -12.86 9.51
N GLU A 129 7.40 -13.65 9.97
CA GLU A 129 7.43 -15.11 9.87
C GLU A 129 6.77 -15.66 8.59
N GLY A 130 6.32 -14.77 7.70
CA GLY A 130 5.59 -15.11 6.49
C GLY A 130 6.47 -15.32 5.26
N VAL A 131 5.81 -15.58 4.15
CA VAL A 131 6.42 -15.66 2.81
C VAL A 131 5.95 -14.51 1.93
N LEU A 132 6.86 -13.94 1.15
CA LEU A 132 6.57 -12.93 0.13
C LEU A 132 6.67 -13.55 -1.27
N ILE A 133 5.68 -13.30 -2.11
CA ILE A 133 5.78 -13.56 -3.55
C ILE A 133 6.33 -12.31 -4.23
N ALA A 134 7.54 -12.42 -4.80
CA ALA A 134 8.18 -11.35 -5.53
C ALA A 134 8.13 -11.62 -7.05
N ASN A 135 7.64 -10.64 -7.82
CA ASN A 135 7.69 -10.69 -9.28
C ASN A 135 9.00 -10.03 -9.75
N GLY A 136 9.83 -10.77 -10.49
CA GLY A 136 11.12 -10.28 -10.97
C GLY A 136 12.06 -11.43 -11.27
N ASP A 137 13.22 -11.11 -11.85
CA ASP A 137 14.31 -12.08 -11.94
C ASP A 137 14.95 -12.33 -10.55
N SER A 138 15.77 -13.37 -10.44
CA SER A 138 16.49 -13.70 -9.21
C SER A 138 17.27 -12.53 -8.58
N ALA A 139 17.78 -11.58 -9.38
CA ALA A 139 18.48 -10.40 -8.87
C ALA A 139 17.49 -9.37 -8.28
N ALA A 140 16.36 -9.14 -8.93
CA ALA A 140 15.29 -8.28 -8.44
C ALA A 140 14.66 -8.83 -7.15
N CYS A 141 14.50 -10.15 -7.03
CA CYS A 141 14.07 -10.77 -5.78
C CYS A 141 15.07 -10.59 -4.63
N ALA A 142 16.36 -10.83 -4.86
CA ALA A 142 17.38 -10.64 -3.84
C ALA A 142 17.47 -9.17 -3.37
N LYS A 143 17.11 -8.24 -4.26
CA LYS A 143 16.99 -6.82 -3.95
C LYS A 143 15.78 -6.51 -3.05
N VAL A 144 14.64 -7.18 -3.26
CA VAL A 144 13.46 -7.06 -2.38
C VAL A 144 13.80 -7.41 -0.93
N GLU A 145 14.58 -8.47 -0.71
CA GLU A 145 15.02 -8.90 0.63
C GLU A 145 15.95 -7.89 1.33
N SER A 146 16.70 -7.10 0.56
CA SER A 146 17.71 -6.17 1.10
C SER A 146 17.21 -4.73 1.23
N GLU A 147 16.24 -4.29 0.42
CA GLU A 147 15.87 -2.87 0.31
C GLU A 147 14.53 -2.49 0.91
N GLN A 148 13.59 -3.43 1.11
CA GLN A 148 12.24 -3.05 1.53
C GLN A 148 12.10 -2.70 3.01
N GLY A 149 13.11 -2.98 3.86
CA GLY A 149 12.99 -2.80 5.32
C GLY A 149 11.89 -3.65 5.98
N VAL A 150 11.27 -4.51 5.19
CA VAL A 150 10.31 -5.54 5.57
C VAL A 150 11.05 -6.86 5.43
N HIS A 151 11.26 -7.55 6.54
CA HIS A 151 11.88 -8.86 6.53
C HIS A 151 10.76 -9.88 6.49
N PHE A 152 10.71 -10.71 5.46
CA PHE A 152 9.92 -11.95 5.45
C PHE A 152 10.85 -13.11 5.81
N LYS A 153 10.28 -14.20 6.31
CA LYS A 153 11.05 -15.42 6.58
C LYS A 153 11.57 -16.04 5.28
N GLN A 154 10.80 -15.90 4.21
CA GLN A 154 11.18 -16.38 2.88
C GLN A 154 10.61 -15.48 1.78
N THR A 155 11.36 -15.32 0.70
CA THR A 155 10.86 -14.77 -0.56
C THR A 155 10.80 -15.87 -1.60
N VAL A 156 9.68 -15.98 -2.31
CA VAL A 156 9.51 -16.88 -3.45
C VAL A 156 9.46 -16.02 -4.71
N CYS A 157 10.38 -16.31 -5.64
CA CYS A 157 10.47 -15.60 -6.91
C CYS A 157 9.53 -16.19 -7.95
N CYS A 158 8.79 -15.32 -8.61
CA CYS A 158 8.02 -15.62 -9.80
C CYS A 158 8.68 -14.93 -11.00
N GLU A 159 9.64 -15.60 -11.63
CA GLU A 159 10.37 -15.05 -12.78
C GLU A 159 9.47 -14.92 -14.01
N ASN A 160 9.34 -13.69 -14.52
CA ASN A 160 8.51 -13.36 -15.69
C ASN A 160 7.03 -13.79 -15.57
N CYS A 161 6.52 -13.92 -14.37
CA CYS A 161 5.12 -14.26 -14.15
C CYS A 161 4.19 -13.12 -14.49
N ASN A 162 3.11 -13.43 -15.20
CA ASN A 162 1.93 -12.59 -15.24
C ASN A 162 1.07 -12.81 -13.98
N ASP A 163 0.09 -11.94 -13.76
CA ASP A 163 -0.79 -12.00 -12.60
C ASP A 163 -1.49 -13.35 -12.43
N ALA A 164 -1.91 -14.01 -13.51
CA ALA A 164 -2.59 -15.31 -13.42
C ALA A 164 -1.64 -16.39 -12.89
N GLN A 165 -0.37 -16.37 -13.31
CA GLN A 165 0.67 -17.26 -12.79
C GLN A 165 0.97 -16.96 -11.32
N THR A 166 1.05 -15.69 -10.94
CA THR A 166 1.28 -15.33 -9.54
C THR A 166 0.07 -15.67 -8.65
N VAL A 167 -1.16 -15.54 -9.14
CA VAL A 167 -2.38 -16.00 -8.46
C VAL A 167 -2.36 -17.52 -8.25
N ALA A 168 -1.91 -18.30 -9.24
CA ALA A 168 -1.75 -19.75 -9.07
C ALA A 168 -0.66 -20.12 -8.06
N MET A 169 0.41 -19.33 -7.99
CA MET A 169 1.45 -19.48 -6.95
C MET A 169 0.89 -19.16 -5.55
N LEU A 170 0.08 -18.10 -5.43
CA LEU A 170 -0.63 -17.77 -4.19
C LEU A 170 -1.55 -18.92 -3.75
N ASP A 171 -2.36 -19.47 -4.67
CA ASP A 171 -3.23 -20.64 -4.44
C ASP A 171 -2.41 -21.83 -3.89
N SER A 172 -1.25 -22.10 -4.49
CA SER A 172 -0.35 -23.18 -4.07
C SER A 172 0.28 -22.94 -2.70
N LEU A 173 0.69 -21.71 -2.38
CA LEU A 173 1.29 -21.36 -1.09
C LEU A 173 0.28 -21.39 0.06
N ILE A 174 -1.01 -21.14 -0.22
CA ILE A 174 -2.06 -21.24 0.79
C ILE A 174 -2.40 -22.71 1.07
N ALA A 175 -2.45 -23.54 0.02
CA ALA A 175 -2.60 -24.98 0.17
C ALA A 175 -1.42 -25.61 0.94
N ASP A 176 -0.23 -25.00 0.84
CA ASP A 176 0.91 -25.30 1.71
C ASP A 176 0.71 -24.67 3.10
N THR A 177 0.14 -25.45 4.00
CA THR A 177 -0.15 -25.04 5.39
C THR A 177 1.08 -24.67 6.22
N THR A 178 2.28 -24.71 5.65
CA THR A 178 3.52 -24.20 6.26
C THR A 178 3.45 -22.69 6.52
N TRP A 179 2.68 -21.95 5.71
CA TRP A 179 2.64 -20.49 5.77
C TRP A 179 1.32 -19.96 6.34
N ASN A 180 1.42 -19.28 7.46
CA ASN A 180 0.32 -18.59 8.12
C ASN A 180 0.20 -17.11 7.69
N LYS A 181 1.21 -16.55 7.01
CA LYS A 181 1.22 -15.19 6.45
C LYS A 181 1.85 -15.21 5.06
N ILE A 182 1.11 -14.76 4.06
CA ILE A 182 1.56 -14.71 2.66
C ILE A 182 1.33 -13.30 2.13
N GLY A 183 2.39 -12.63 1.67
CA GLY A 183 2.33 -11.30 1.08
C GLY A 183 2.55 -11.34 -0.44
N TRP A 184 1.89 -10.47 -1.19
CA TRP A 184 2.16 -10.27 -2.61
C TRP A 184 1.78 -8.86 -3.07
N THR A 185 2.66 -8.20 -3.83
CA THR A 185 2.33 -6.93 -4.52
C THR A 185 2.16 -7.17 -6.03
N ALA A 186 0.96 -6.91 -6.54
CA ALA A 186 0.60 -7.00 -7.96
C ALA A 186 0.85 -5.66 -8.67
N TYR A 187 1.61 -5.68 -9.77
CA TYR A 187 2.08 -4.47 -10.46
C TYR A 187 1.39 -4.18 -11.80
N SER A 188 0.53 -5.07 -12.29
CA SER A 188 -0.03 -4.99 -13.65
C SER A 188 -0.98 -3.80 -13.87
N THR A 189 -1.50 -3.21 -12.79
CA THR A 189 -2.55 -2.18 -12.78
C THR A 189 -2.01 -0.75 -12.63
N ARG A 190 -0.69 -0.55 -12.52
CA ARG A 190 -0.04 0.76 -12.30
C ARG A 190 -0.40 1.87 -13.30
N GLU A 191 -0.80 1.49 -14.51
CA GLU A 191 -1.23 2.39 -15.59
C GLU A 191 -2.74 2.73 -15.55
N GLY A 192 -3.51 2.06 -14.69
CA GLY A 192 -4.97 2.27 -14.54
C GLY A 192 -5.83 1.48 -15.52
N GLY A 193 -5.33 0.38 -16.08
CA GLY A 193 -6.09 -0.49 -16.97
C GLY A 193 -7.14 -1.32 -16.21
N ARG A 194 -8.42 -0.94 -16.31
CA ARG A 194 -9.52 -1.62 -15.58
C ARG A 194 -9.70 -3.08 -15.96
N GLU A 195 -9.52 -3.45 -17.23
CA GLU A 195 -9.63 -4.86 -17.65
C GLU A 195 -8.59 -5.74 -16.94
N LYS A 196 -7.36 -5.24 -16.77
CA LYS A 196 -6.31 -5.95 -16.02
C LYS A 196 -6.68 -6.07 -14.55
N LEU A 197 -7.16 -4.98 -13.94
CA LEU A 197 -7.65 -4.98 -12.56
C LEU A 197 -8.78 -5.99 -12.37
N HIS A 198 -9.78 -5.99 -13.25
CA HIS A 198 -10.93 -6.90 -13.16
C HIS A 198 -10.52 -8.36 -13.35
N SER A 199 -9.60 -8.64 -14.28
CA SER A 199 -9.03 -9.97 -14.43
C SER A 199 -8.29 -10.43 -13.17
N LEU A 200 -7.49 -9.56 -12.56
CA LEU A 200 -6.79 -9.85 -11.31
C LEU A 200 -7.77 -10.07 -10.15
N LEU A 201 -8.76 -9.20 -9.97
CA LEU A 201 -9.77 -9.33 -8.91
C LEU A 201 -10.58 -10.62 -9.03
N ARG A 202 -10.94 -11.05 -10.25
CA ARG A 202 -11.60 -12.36 -10.47
C ARG A 202 -10.69 -13.52 -10.03
N GLY A 203 -9.43 -13.51 -10.46
CA GLY A 203 -8.48 -14.55 -10.06
C GLY A 203 -8.29 -14.63 -8.55
N LEU A 204 -8.17 -13.48 -7.88
CA LEU A 204 -8.06 -13.41 -6.42
C LEU A 204 -9.33 -13.90 -5.72
N PHE A 205 -10.50 -13.53 -6.22
CA PHE A 205 -11.79 -14.00 -5.70
C PHE A 205 -11.96 -15.50 -5.83
N ASP A 206 -11.58 -16.08 -6.97
CA ASP A 206 -11.63 -17.52 -7.21
C ASP A 206 -10.73 -18.27 -6.23
N VAL A 207 -9.54 -17.76 -5.93
CA VAL A 207 -8.65 -18.36 -4.92
C VAL A 207 -9.22 -18.18 -3.51
N ALA A 208 -9.66 -16.98 -3.14
CA ALA A 208 -10.25 -16.73 -1.81
C ALA A 208 -11.45 -17.65 -1.52
N SER A 209 -12.28 -17.92 -2.54
CA SER A 209 -13.44 -18.79 -2.42
C SER A 209 -13.08 -20.28 -2.22
N LYS A 210 -11.89 -20.71 -2.63
CA LYS A 210 -11.40 -22.08 -2.43
C LYS A 210 -10.83 -22.31 -1.03
N HIS A 211 -10.41 -21.25 -0.35
CA HIS A 211 -9.66 -21.29 0.92
C HIS A 211 -10.37 -20.52 2.04
N PRO A 212 -11.58 -20.94 2.46
CA PRO A 212 -12.38 -20.22 3.47
C PRO A 212 -11.75 -20.20 4.88
N GLU A 213 -10.77 -21.05 5.15
CA GLU A 213 -9.96 -21.04 6.37
C GLU A 213 -8.89 -19.93 6.38
N THR A 214 -8.58 -19.34 5.23
CA THR A 214 -7.60 -18.27 5.07
C THR A 214 -8.29 -16.92 4.96
N GLN A 215 -7.89 -15.95 5.78
CA GLN A 215 -8.32 -14.57 5.63
C GLN A 215 -7.62 -13.94 4.43
N PHE A 216 -8.37 -13.49 3.43
CA PHE A 216 -7.83 -12.77 2.28
C PHE A 216 -8.01 -11.28 2.44
N VAL A 217 -6.92 -10.53 2.30
CA VAL A 217 -6.90 -9.07 2.38
C VAL A 217 -6.37 -8.52 1.07
N ILE A 218 -7.25 -7.90 0.28
CA ILE A 218 -6.89 -7.29 -1.01
C ILE A 218 -7.01 -5.78 -0.87
N GLN A 219 -5.95 -5.05 -1.17
CA GLN A 219 -5.94 -3.60 -0.99
C GLN A 219 -5.16 -2.87 -2.08
N GLY A 220 -5.66 -1.72 -2.52
CA GLY A 220 -4.90 -0.81 -3.36
C GLY A 220 -3.71 -0.14 -2.65
N THR A 221 -2.64 0.17 -3.38
CA THR A 221 -1.49 0.90 -2.80
C THR A 221 -1.64 2.41 -2.93
N HIS A 222 -2.12 2.88 -4.09
CA HIS A 222 -2.38 4.27 -4.43
C HIS A 222 -3.25 4.33 -5.70
N ARG A 223 -3.70 5.53 -6.09
CA ARG A 223 -4.32 5.78 -7.40
C ARG A 223 -3.33 5.50 -8.55
N PRO A 224 -3.79 5.20 -9.78
CA PRO A 224 -2.89 5.04 -10.92
C PRO A 224 -1.96 6.26 -11.08
N ILE A 225 -0.65 6.05 -11.23
CA ILE A 225 0.34 7.15 -11.38
C ILE A 225 1.01 7.17 -12.75
N LEU A 226 1.11 6.02 -13.42
CA LEU A 226 1.73 5.89 -14.75
C LEU A 226 0.73 6.02 -15.91
N GLY A 227 -0.57 6.13 -15.61
CA GLY A 227 -1.62 6.35 -16.60
C GLY A 227 -1.68 7.79 -17.12
N LEU A 228 -2.50 8.00 -18.15
CA LEU A 228 -2.78 9.33 -18.72
C LEU A 228 -3.31 10.29 -17.64
N PRO A 229 -3.03 11.61 -17.74
CA PRO A 229 -3.57 12.61 -16.80
C PRO A 229 -5.08 12.51 -16.57
N GLU A 230 -5.85 12.20 -17.62
CA GLU A 230 -7.30 12.00 -17.58
C GLU A 230 -7.67 10.81 -16.69
N THR A 231 -6.92 9.72 -16.77
CA THR A 231 -7.09 8.55 -15.89
C THR A 231 -6.83 8.95 -14.44
N ARG A 232 -5.72 9.64 -14.16
CA ARG A 232 -5.33 10.00 -12.78
C ARG A 232 -6.34 10.94 -12.11
N ARG A 233 -6.94 11.85 -12.87
CA ARG A 233 -7.98 12.78 -12.40
C ARG A 233 -9.29 12.09 -12.04
N LYS A 234 -9.48 10.81 -12.35
CA LYS A 234 -10.66 10.03 -11.96
C LYS A 234 -10.58 9.45 -10.56
N TYR A 235 -9.50 9.70 -9.80
CA TYR A 235 -9.32 9.07 -8.49
C TYR A 235 -9.10 10.09 -7.36
N LEU A 236 -9.68 9.77 -6.20
CA LEU A 236 -9.51 10.46 -4.93
C LEU A 236 -8.13 10.14 -4.34
N ALA A 237 -7.36 11.18 -4.02
CA ALA A 237 -6.25 11.03 -3.09
C ALA A 237 -6.74 11.35 -1.67
N PRO A 238 -6.23 10.71 -0.60
CA PRO A 238 -5.28 9.62 -0.58
C PRO A 238 -5.96 8.28 -0.28
N TRP A 239 -7.13 8.03 -0.87
CA TRP A 239 -7.96 6.87 -0.52
C TRP A 239 -7.71 5.69 -1.45
N VAL A 240 -7.63 4.50 -0.86
CA VAL A 240 -7.54 3.23 -1.59
C VAL A 240 -8.65 2.28 -1.15
N PRO A 241 -9.20 1.48 -2.08
CA PRO A 241 -10.16 0.45 -1.75
C PRO A 241 -9.45 -0.74 -1.08
N ALA A 242 -10.20 -1.43 -0.22
CA ALA A 242 -9.80 -2.66 0.45
C ALA A 242 -10.98 -3.63 0.52
N VAL A 243 -10.67 -4.91 0.44
CA VAL A 243 -11.62 -6.03 0.61
C VAL A 243 -10.99 -7.05 1.53
N VAL A 244 -11.75 -7.48 2.54
CA VAL A 244 -11.35 -8.56 3.45
C VAL A 244 -12.37 -9.68 3.39
N PHE A 245 -11.96 -10.86 2.96
CA PHE A 245 -12.77 -12.07 3.01
C PHE A 245 -12.54 -12.79 4.34
N HIS A 246 -13.64 -13.10 5.02
CA HIS A 246 -13.64 -13.78 6.32
C HIS A 246 -14.06 -15.23 6.19
#